data_AF-A0A1C5ACE7-F1
#
_entry.id   AF-A0A1C5ACE7-F1
#
_cell.length_a   1.000
_cell.length_b   1.000
_cell.length_c   1.000
_cell.angle_alpha   90.00
_cell.angle_beta   90.00
_cell.angle_gamma   90.00
#
_symmetry.space_group_name_H-M   'P 1'
#
loop_
_entity.id
_entity.type
_entity.pdbx_description
1 polymer ?
#
loop_
_entity_poly.entity_id
_entity_poly.type
_entity_poly.pdbx_seq_one_letter_code
_entity_poly.pdbx_strand_id
1 'polypeptide(L)'
;MAAPIIRSIVASPDTVQPGQAVQVWIDAFDPDARTITLSGSVTDANGATASATTTVTVGDPLTYELTANDPGVTIVEDPSAPGRFTVSVA
;
A
#
# COMPACT_ATOMS: atom_id res chain seq x y z
N MET A 1 -17.34 9.93 0.98
CA MET A 1 -16.07 9.21 0.91
C MET A 1 -15.79 8.97 -0.56
N ALA A 2 -14.63 9.40 -1.03
CA ALA A 2 -14.16 9.15 -2.37
C ALA A 2 -13.85 7.65 -2.53
N ALA A 3 -14.01 7.13 -3.75
CA ALA A 3 -13.55 5.77 -4.04
C ALA A 3 -12.01 5.75 -4.15
N PRO A 4 -11.35 4.65 -3.75
CA PRO A 4 -9.91 4.49 -3.98
C PRO A 4 -9.59 4.49 -5.47
N ILE A 5 -8.41 5.00 -5.82
CA ILE A 5 -7.95 5.17 -7.20
C ILE A 5 -6.72 4.29 -7.45
N ILE A 6 -6.81 3.42 -8.44
CA ILE A 6 -5.65 2.69 -8.97
C ILE A 6 -4.87 3.61 -9.90
N ARG A 7 -3.59 3.86 -9.56
CA ARG A 7 -2.66 4.62 -10.41
C ARG A 7 -2.04 3.76 -11.48
N SER A 8 -1.61 2.56 -11.11
CA SER A 8 -0.87 1.68 -12.02
C SER A 8 -0.99 0.23 -11.61
N ILE A 9 -0.93 -0.66 -12.60
CA ILE A 9 -0.74 -2.10 -12.41
C ILE A 9 0.43 -2.49 -13.30
N VAL A 10 1.48 -3.07 -12.72
CA VAL A 10 2.70 -3.43 -13.45
C VAL A 10 3.07 -4.86 -13.15
N ALA A 11 3.39 -5.62 -14.19
CA ALA A 11 4.00 -6.94 -14.10
C ALA A 11 5.47 -6.84 -14.52
N SER A 12 6.37 -7.50 -13.76
CA SER A 12 7.79 -7.55 -14.09
C SER A 12 8.38 -8.91 -13.72
N PRO A 13 8.90 -9.68 -14.70
CA PRO A 13 8.83 -9.46 -16.17
C PRO A 13 7.40 -9.45 -16.74
N ASP A 14 7.17 -8.90 -17.93
CA ASP A 14 5.83 -8.89 -18.57
C ASP A 14 5.46 -10.25 -19.20
N THR A 15 6.44 -11.13 -19.34
CA THR A 15 6.31 -12.46 -19.93
C THR A 15 6.83 -13.50 -18.93
N VAL A 16 6.04 -14.54 -18.70
CA VAL A 16 6.36 -15.66 -17.80
C VAL A 16 6.29 -16.98 -18.57
N GLN A 17 7.28 -17.84 -18.38
CA GLN A 17 7.28 -19.20 -18.92
C GLN A 17 6.63 -20.19 -17.93
N PRO A 18 6.12 -21.33 -18.39
CA PRO A 18 5.68 -22.40 -17.49
C PRO A 18 6.77 -22.78 -16.48
N GLY A 19 6.40 -22.88 -15.21
CA GLY A 19 7.32 -23.11 -14.08
C GLY A 19 8.08 -21.87 -13.60
N GLN A 20 7.83 -20.68 -14.16
CA GLN A 20 8.39 -19.41 -13.67
C GLN A 20 7.32 -18.58 -12.95
N ALA A 21 7.80 -17.62 -12.16
CA ALA A 21 6.98 -16.66 -11.45
C ALA A 21 7.34 -15.22 -11.85
N VAL A 22 6.33 -14.35 -11.77
CA VAL A 22 6.41 -12.92 -12.04
C VAL A 22 5.86 -12.15 -10.85
N GLN A 23 6.40 -10.96 -10.59
CA GLN A 23 5.80 -10.03 -9.64
C GLN A 23 4.84 -9.08 -10.35
N VAL A 24 3.64 -8.97 -9.79
CA VAL A 24 2.64 -7.98 -10.17
C VAL A 24 2.43 -7.05 -8.99
N TRP A 25 2.42 -5.75 -9.21
CA TRP A 25 2.06 -4.79 -8.16
C TRP A 25 1.02 -3.78 -8.64
N ILE A 26 0.09 -3.48 -7.73
CA ILE A 26 -0.97 -2.51 -7.90
C ILE A 26 -0.60 -1.30 -7.04
N ASP A 27 -0.35 -0.17 -7.69
CA ASP A 27 -0.21 1.13 -7.03
C ASP A 27 -1.59 1.78 -6.95
N ALA A 28 -2.15 1.88 -5.74
CA ALA A 28 -3.44 2.51 -5.49
C ALA A 28 -3.34 3.43 -4.27
N PHE A 29 -4.21 4.44 -4.24
CA PHE A 29 -4.30 5.35 -3.11
C PHE A 29 -5.76 5.73 -2.83
N ASP A 30 -6.03 6.00 -1.57
CA ASP A 30 -7.29 6.58 -1.12
C ASP A 30 -7.19 8.12 -1.21
N PRO A 31 -8.04 8.79 -2.01
CA PRO A 31 -8.09 10.25 -2.06
C PRO A 31 -8.53 10.91 -0.76
N ASP A 32 -9.23 10.19 0.12
CA ASP A 32 -9.65 10.71 1.43
C ASP A 32 -8.53 10.64 2.48
N ALA A 33 -7.40 9.98 2.14
CA ALA A 33 -6.21 9.94 2.98
C ALA A 33 -5.67 11.35 3.21
N ARG A 34 -5.51 11.71 4.49
CA ARG A 34 -5.10 13.05 4.91
C ARG A 34 -3.92 12.99 5.88
N THR A 35 -2.98 13.89 5.69
CA THR A 35 -1.91 14.10 6.67
C THR A 35 -2.37 15.11 7.71
N ILE A 36 -2.30 14.70 8.98
CA ILE A 36 -2.63 15.50 10.14
C ILE A 36 -1.32 15.89 10.82
N THR A 37 -1.17 17.17 11.15
CA THR A 37 -0.04 17.65 11.97
C THR A 37 -0.47 17.68 13.42
N LEU A 38 0.29 17.00 14.27
CA LEU A 38 0.12 16.97 15.72
C LEU A 38 1.17 17.87 16.37
N SER A 39 0.75 18.78 17.24
CA SER A 39 1.66 19.63 18.02
C SER A 39 1.61 19.23 19.49
N GLY A 40 2.78 18.99 20.09
CA GLY A 40 2.93 18.76 21.52
C GLY A 40 3.73 19.90 22.16
N SER A 41 3.33 20.33 23.35
CA SER A 41 4.09 21.28 24.16
C SER A 41 4.34 20.70 25.55
N VAL A 42 5.55 20.88 26.06
CA VAL A 42 5.96 20.49 27.40
C VAL A 42 6.30 21.76 28.16
N THR A 43 5.78 21.86 29.39
CA THR A 43 6.09 22.95 30.33
C THR A 43 6.73 22.34 31.57
N ASP A 44 7.89 22.83 31.96
CA ASP A 44 8.52 22.41 33.22
C ASP A 44 7.94 23.17 34.44
N ALA A 45 8.31 22.74 35.65
CA ALA A 45 7.85 23.39 36.89
C ALA A 45 8.34 24.83 37.05
N ASN A 46 9.34 25.23 36.27
CA ASN A 46 9.93 26.58 36.27
C ASN A 46 9.27 27.48 35.22
N GLY A 47 8.28 26.97 34.47
CA GLY A 47 7.54 27.70 33.44
C GLY A 47 8.22 27.77 32.08
N ALA A 48 9.34 27.07 31.88
CA ALA A 48 9.96 26.96 30.56
C ALA A 48 9.13 26.03 29.68
N THR A 49 8.90 26.45 28.43
CA THR A 49 8.10 25.69 27.47
C THR A 49 8.93 25.25 26.28
N ALA A 50 8.70 24.04 25.80
CA ALA A 50 9.23 23.52 24.56
C ALA A 50 8.09 22.91 23.74
N SER A 51 8.10 23.14 22.43
CA SER A 51 7.09 22.59 21.52
C SER A 51 7.73 21.82 20.37
N ALA A 52 7.09 20.72 19.96
CA ALA A 52 7.48 19.94 18.81
C ALA A 52 6.24 19.54 17.99
N THR A 53 6.44 19.31 16.69
CA THR A 53 5.39 18.86 15.78
C THR A 53 5.74 17.52 15.17
N THR A 54 4.75 16.67 14.94
CA THR A 54 4.86 15.42 14.18
C THR A 54 3.70 15.29 13.20
N THR A 55 3.84 14.46 12.18
CA THR A 55 2.79 14.23 11.18
C THR A 55 2.31 12.80 11.21
N VAL A 56 1.01 12.59 11.04
CA VAL A 56 0.37 11.27 10.93
C VAL A 56 -0.52 11.27 9.70
N THR A 57 -0.41 10.26 8.85
CA THR A 57 -1.34 10.06 7.72
C THR A 57 -2.47 9.15 8.18
N VAL A 58 -3.71 9.60 8.00
CA VAL A 58 -4.93 8.85 8.28
C VAL A 58 -5.65 8.61 6.96
N GLY A 59 -5.89 7.35 6.62
CA GLY A 59 -6.65 6.93 5.44
C GLY A 59 -7.27 5.57 5.68
N ASP A 60 -8.15 5.15 4.79
CA ASP A 60 -8.80 3.85 4.90
C ASP A 60 -7.89 2.72 4.39
N PRO A 61 -7.95 1.52 5.00
CA PRO A 61 -7.22 0.36 4.49
C PRO A 61 -7.74 -0.02 3.09
N LEU A 62 -6.81 -0.23 2.16
CA LEU A 62 -7.12 -0.69 0.81
C LEU A 62 -7.08 -2.21 0.74
N THR A 63 -8.11 -2.81 0.16
CA THR A 63 -8.15 -4.23 -0.17
C THR A 63 -7.81 -4.38 -1.65
N TYR A 64 -6.88 -5.29 -1.96
CA TYR A 64 -6.44 -5.56 -3.33
C TYR A 64 -6.94 -6.94 -3.76
N GLU A 65 -7.32 -7.06 -5.02
CA GLU A 65 -7.71 -8.33 -5.62
C GLU A 65 -7.11 -8.42 -7.02
N LEU A 66 -6.46 -9.54 -7.31
CA LEU A 66 -5.92 -9.87 -8.62
C LEU A 66 -6.44 -11.24 -9.04
N THR A 67 -7.04 -11.32 -10.22
CA THR A 67 -7.62 -12.56 -10.76
C THR A 67 -7.01 -12.89 -12.11
N ALA A 68 -6.93 -14.19 -12.42
CA ALA A 68 -6.54 -14.71 -13.72
C ALA A 68 -7.65 -15.62 -14.25
N ASN A 69 -7.87 -15.58 -15.56
CA ASN A 69 -8.86 -16.45 -16.25
C ASN A 69 -8.22 -17.74 -16.78
N ASP A 70 -6.95 -17.99 -16.44
CA ASP A 70 -6.22 -19.18 -16.87
C ASP A 70 -6.10 -20.15 -15.68
N PRO A 71 -6.61 -21.40 -15.79
CA PRO A 71 -6.54 -22.38 -14.71
C PRO A 71 -5.11 -22.84 -14.37
N GLY A 72 -4.13 -22.61 -15.25
CA GLY A 72 -2.71 -22.87 -15.00
C GLY A 72 -2.01 -21.78 -14.21
N VAL A 73 -2.68 -20.66 -13.89
CA VAL A 73 -2.10 -19.52 -13.20
C VAL A 73 -2.44 -19.55 -11.71
N THR A 74 -1.40 -19.49 -10.87
CA THR A 74 -1.52 -19.30 -9.42
C THR A 74 -1.14 -17.86 -9.07
N ILE A 75 -1.96 -17.22 -8.24
CA ILE A 75 -1.71 -15.85 -7.74
C ILE A 75 -1.60 -15.93 -6.22
N VAL A 76 -0.53 -15.37 -5.67
CA VAL A 76 -0.27 -15.31 -4.23
C VAL A 76 0.02 -13.87 -3.84
N GLU A 77 -0.77 -13.28 -2.95
CA GLU A 77 -0.48 -11.95 -2.40
C GLU A 77 0.68 -12.01 -1.39
N ASP A 78 1.51 -10.96 -1.37
CA ASP A 78 2.55 -10.78 -0.36
C ASP A 78 1.95 -10.19 0.93
N PRO A 79 1.97 -10.92 2.07
CA PRO A 79 1.39 -10.45 3.31
C PRO A 79 2.12 -9.25 3.93
N SER A 80 3.36 -8.99 3.51
CA SER A 80 4.17 -7.86 3.99
C SER A 80 3.97 -6.59 3.15
N ALA A 81 3.38 -6.71 1.96
CA ALA A 81 3.19 -5.62 1.02
C ALA A 81 1.85 -5.77 0.28
N PRO A 82 0.73 -5.31 0.87
CA PRO A 82 -0.59 -5.34 0.25
C PRO A 82 -0.57 -4.72 -1.14
N GLY A 83 -1.18 -5.39 -2.11
CA GLY A 83 -1.14 -4.99 -3.51
C GLY A 83 0.06 -5.48 -4.31
N ARG A 84 0.98 -6.25 -3.70
CA ARG A 84 2.00 -7.04 -4.41
C ARG A 84 1.59 -8.50 -4.49
N PHE A 85 1.73 -9.07 -5.67
CA PHE A 85 1.34 -10.43 -5.99
C PHE A 85 2.49 -11.16 -6.68
N THR A 86 2.67 -12.42 -6.34
CA THR A 86 3.47 -13.36 -7.12
C THR A 86 2.52 -14.18 -7.97
N VAL A 87 2.71 -14.12 -9.28
CA VAL A 87 1.92 -14.89 -10.24
C VAL A 87 2.84 -15.96 -10.84
N SER A 88 2.44 -17.22 -10.80
CA SER A 88 3.21 -18.32 -11.38
C SER A 88 2.35 -19.15 -12.33
N VAL A 89 2.98 -19.68 -13.38
CA VAL A 89 2.31 -20.54 -14.36
C VAL A 89 2.78 -21.98 -14.13
N ALA A 90 1.83 -22.92 -14.06
CA ALA A 90 2.09 -24.35 -13.94
C ALA A 90 2.57 -24.97 -15.25
#